data_AF-A0A1G1EYU4-F1
#
_entry.id   AF-A0A1G1EYU4-F1
#
_cell.length_a   1.000
_cell.length_b   1.000
_cell.length_c   1.000
_cell.angle_alpha   90.00
_cell.angle_beta   90.00
_cell.angle_gamma   90.00
#
_symmetry.space_group_name_H-M   'P 1'
#
loop_
_entity.id
_entity.type
_entity.pdbx_description
1 polymer ?
#
loop_
_entity_poly.entity_id
_entity_poly.type
_entity_poly.pdbx_seq_one_letter_code
_entity_poly.pdbx_strand_id
1 'polypeptide(L)'
;MLKLPLNGGRVRYKVSYGKFFRHIYNVKIVEVIMEQGSWELMVKRIYKQSVVALTAAAVISIFFTEWRFSLSVLIGGLVGIGNLKGIVWSVTALLGAGQARAKMMILGMFRLLVISSVLIILAIFGIIKAYGLLAGFTIVFIIMVKEGLLAAKREN
;
A
#
# COMPACT_ATOMS: atom_id res chain seq x y z
N MET A 1 -40.84 22.41 10.48
CA MET A 1 -41.29 22.57 9.08
C MET A 1 -40.56 23.77 8.49
N LEU A 2 -39.41 23.54 7.84
CA LEU A 2 -38.52 24.61 7.34
C LEU A 2 -38.86 24.87 5.86
N LYS A 3 -39.33 26.09 5.56
CA LYS A 3 -39.50 26.60 4.19
C LYS A 3 -38.11 26.81 3.57
N LEU A 4 -37.84 26.14 2.46
CA LEU A 4 -36.67 26.39 1.62
C LEU A 4 -37.01 27.47 0.59
N PRO A 5 -36.22 28.55 0.45
CA PRO A 5 -36.19 29.33 -0.77
C PRO A 5 -35.24 28.67 -1.77
N LEU A 6 -35.80 28.27 -2.91
CA LEU A 6 -35.08 27.91 -4.12
C LEU A 6 -34.51 29.19 -4.75
N ASN A 7 -33.25 29.53 -4.46
CA ASN A 7 -32.51 30.47 -5.32
C ASN A 7 -30.98 30.33 -5.18
N GLY A 8 -30.35 29.74 -6.19
CA GLY A 8 -29.09 30.12 -6.87
C GLY A 8 -27.83 30.56 -6.11
N GLY A 9 -27.78 30.60 -4.78
CA GLY A 9 -26.63 31.07 -4.02
C GLY A 9 -25.82 29.92 -3.46
N ARG A 10 -24.55 29.79 -3.84
CA ARG A 10 -23.57 28.98 -3.09
C ARG A 10 -23.55 29.47 -1.64
N VAL A 11 -24.25 28.76 -0.75
CA VAL A 11 -24.20 29.00 0.69
C VAL A 11 -22.80 28.65 1.15
N ARG A 12 -21.90 29.64 1.13
CA ARG A 12 -20.60 29.55 1.80
C ARG A 12 -20.90 29.63 3.29
N TYR A 13 -20.91 28.48 3.95
CA TYR A 13 -20.78 28.42 5.40
C TYR A 13 -19.40 29.01 5.76
N LYS A 14 -19.35 30.33 5.99
CA LYS A 14 -18.18 30.99 6.58
C LYS A 14 -18.25 30.71 8.08
N VAL A 15 -17.78 29.54 8.48
CA VAL A 15 -17.50 29.28 9.89
C VAL A 15 -16.30 30.15 10.24
N SER A 16 -16.56 31.29 10.90
CA SER A 16 -15.55 32.26 11.28
C SER A 16 -14.78 31.76 12.50
N TYR A 17 -13.87 30.83 12.28
CA TYR A 17 -12.89 30.45 13.29
C TYR A 17 -11.96 31.63 13.57
N GLY A 18 -11.76 31.94 14.85
CA GLY A 18 -10.82 32.98 15.30
C GLY A 18 -9.41 32.76 14.74
N LYS A 19 -8.62 33.84 14.59
CA LYS A 19 -7.26 33.80 13.99
C LYS A 19 -6.37 32.67 14.54
N PHE A 20 -6.50 32.36 15.83
CA PHE A 20 -5.80 31.26 16.50
C PHE A 20 -6.16 29.87 15.95
N PHE A 21 -7.45 29.56 15.82
CA PHE A 21 -7.93 28.29 15.25
C PHE A 21 -7.57 28.15 13.77
N ARG A 22 -7.58 29.24 13.01
CA ARG A 22 -7.14 29.24 11.60
C ARG A 22 -5.66 28.84 11.45
N HIS A 23 -4.82 29.19 12.43
CA HIS A 23 -3.42 28.81 12.44
C HIS A 23 -3.25 27.31 12.73
N ILE A 24 -3.94 26.79 13.75
CA ILE A 24 -3.89 25.35 14.12
C ILE A 24 -4.42 24.46 12.98
N TYR A 25 -5.50 24.85 12.32
CA TYR A 25 -6.04 24.10 11.18
C TYR A 25 -5.10 24.13 9.97
N ASN A 26 -4.51 25.28 9.63
CA ASN A 26 -3.54 25.35 8.55
C ASN A 26 -2.30 24.50 8.83
N VAL A 27 -1.77 24.53 10.06
CA VAL A 27 -0.60 23.72 10.43
C VAL A 27 -0.92 22.23 10.31
N LYS A 28 -2.05 21.76 10.86
CA LYS A 28 -2.46 20.34 10.73
C LYS A 28 -2.68 19.92 9.28
N ILE A 29 -3.26 20.77 8.44
CA ILE A 29 -3.50 20.46 7.03
C ILE A 29 -2.17 20.38 6.26
N VAL A 30 -1.24 21.30 6.51
CA VAL A 30 0.10 21.28 5.90
C VAL A 30 0.88 20.04 6.33
N GLU A 31 0.81 19.68 7.60
CA GLU A 31 1.45 18.48 8.16
C GLU A 31 0.92 17.20 7.50
N VAL A 32 -0.41 17.05 7.39
CA VAL A 32 -1.05 15.92 6.70
C VAL A 32 -0.70 15.87 5.21
N ILE A 33 -0.62 17.01 4.52
CA ILE A 33 -0.25 17.07 3.09
C ILE A 33 1.22 16.71 2.88
N MET A 34 2.11 17.20 3.74
CA MET A 34 3.54 16.87 3.68
C MET A 34 3.78 15.39 3.98
N GLU A 35 3.06 14.84 4.96
CA GLU A 35 3.09 13.43 5.30
C GLU A 35 2.59 12.57 4.12
N GLN A 36 1.43 12.88 3.54
CA GLN A 36 0.90 12.21 2.34
C GLN A 36 1.89 12.21 1.16
N GLY A 37 2.54 13.35 0.89
CA GLY A 37 3.56 13.46 -0.16
C GLY A 37 4.79 12.57 0.08
N SER A 38 5.19 12.40 1.34
CA SER A 38 6.30 11.52 1.72
C SER A 38 5.98 10.04 1.45
N TRP A 39 4.77 9.59 1.81
CA TRP A 39 4.33 8.21 1.60
C TRP A 39 4.28 7.81 0.12
N GLU A 40 3.78 8.68 -0.75
CA GLU A 40 3.74 8.40 -2.20
C GLU A 40 5.13 8.22 -2.80
N LEU A 41 6.09 9.05 -2.39
CA LEU A 41 7.48 8.96 -2.85
C LEU A 41 8.13 7.65 -2.38
N MET A 42 7.85 7.21 -1.15
CA MET A 42 8.31 5.92 -0.64
C MET A 42 7.74 4.75 -1.43
N VAL A 43 6.42 4.73 -1.68
CA VAL A 43 5.76 3.66 -2.44
C VAL A 43 6.30 3.58 -3.87
N LYS A 44 6.52 4.73 -4.53
CA LYS A 44 7.14 4.78 -5.87
C LYS A 44 8.55 4.19 -5.87
N ARG A 45 9.36 4.47 -4.84
CA ARG A 45 10.70 3.87 -4.68
C ARG A 45 10.63 2.36 -4.51
N ILE A 46 9.71 1.87 -3.66
CA ILE A 46 9.50 0.43 -3.46
C ILE A 46 9.11 -0.24 -4.77
N TYR A 47 8.17 0.34 -5.54
CA TYR A 47 7.80 -0.20 -6.86
C TYR A 47 8.99 -0.26 -7.82
N LYS A 48 9.76 0.84 -7.95
CA LYS A 48 10.91 0.90 -8.85
C LYS A 48 11.98 -0.12 -8.47
N GLN A 49 12.34 -0.19 -7.18
CA GLN A 49 13.33 -1.15 -6.69
C GLN A 49 12.83 -2.59 -6.85
N SER A 50 11.55 -2.84 -6.59
CA SER A 50 10.95 -4.18 -6.73
C SER A 50 10.95 -4.65 -8.18
N VAL A 51 10.56 -3.80 -9.13
CA VAL A 51 10.58 -4.16 -10.57
C VAL A 51 12.01 -4.49 -11.02
N VAL A 52 13.00 -3.67 -10.64
CA VAL A 52 14.40 -3.91 -11.00
C VAL A 52 14.92 -5.20 -10.35
N ALA A 53 14.68 -5.39 -9.05
CA ALA A 53 15.14 -6.56 -8.32
C ALA A 53 14.47 -7.86 -8.78
N LEU A 54 13.16 -7.85 -9.02
CA LEU A 54 12.41 -9.01 -9.52
C LEU A 54 12.82 -9.37 -10.94
N THR A 55 13.03 -8.38 -11.81
CA THR A 55 13.50 -8.64 -13.18
C THR A 55 14.90 -9.24 -13.16
N ALA A 56 15.83 -8.68 -12.37
CA ALA A 56 17.16 -9.22 -12.22
C ALA A 56 17.13 -10.66 -11.65
N ALA A 57 16.36 -10.89 -10.59
CA ALA A 57 16.22 -12.21 -9.97
C ALA A 57 15.60 -13.24 -10.94
N ALA A 58 14.58 -12.85 -11.71
CA ALA A 58 13.96 -13.70 -12.70
C ALA A 58 14.95 -14.07 -13.82
N VAL A 59 15.66 -13.09 -14.39
CA VAL A 59 16.67 -13.33 -15.44
C VAL A 59 17.78 -14.24 -14.93
N ILE A 60 18.32 -13.99 -13.74
CA ILE A 60 19.35 -14.83 -13.14
C ILE A 60 18.82 -16.25 -12.96
N SER A 61 17.60 -16.41 -12.44
CA SER A 61 17.02 -17.72 -12.18
C SER A 61 16.75 -18.57 -13.44
N ILE A 62 16.67 -17.96 -14.64
CA ILE A 62 16.57 -18.72 -15.89
C ILE A 62 17.85 -19.51 -16.18
N PHE A 63 19.02 -19.00 -15.78
CA PHE A 63 20.31 -19.65 -16.03
C PHE A 63 20.65 -20.75 -15.03
N PHE A 64 20.13 -20.67 -13.80
CA PHE A 64 20.47 -21.59 -12.71
C PHE A 64 19.32 -22.54 -12.33
N THR A 65 18.10 -22.29 -12.79
CA THR A 65 16.91 -23.02 -12.35
C THR A 65 15.94 -23.25 -13.50
N GLU A 66 14.96 -24.12 -13.31
CA GLU A 66 13.88 -24.33 -14.29
C GLU A 66 13.08 -23.04 -14.55
N TRP A 67 12.61 -22.86 -15.78
CA TRP A 67 11.81 -21.69 -16.20
C TRP A 67 10.57 -21.45 -15.31
N ARG A 68 9.98 -22.52 -14.76
CA ARG A 68 8.84 -22.47 -13.83
C ARG A 68 9.20 -21.71 -12.55
N PHE A 69 10.43 -21.85 -12.06
CA PHE A 69 10.92 -21.14 -10.89
C PHE A 69 11.00 -19.64 -11.16
N SER A 70 11.52 -19.25 -12.32
CA SER A 70 11.59 -17.83 -12.74
C SER A 70 10.20 -17.21 -12.82
N LEU A 71 9.24 -17.93 -13.39
CA LEU A 71 7.84 -17.53 -13.43
C LEU A 71 7.26 -17.39 -12.02
N SER A 72 7.57 -18.33 -11.12
CA SER A 72 7.16 -18.27 -9.72
C SER A 72 7.68 -17.01 -9.03
N VAL A 73 8.94 -16.63 -9.24
CA VAL A 73 9.55 -15.43 -8.65
C VAL A 73 8.80 -14.18 -9.08
N LEU A 74 8.47 -14.07 -10.36
CA LEU A 74 7.69 -12.93 -10.86
C LEU A 74 6.29 -12.87 -10.24
N ILE A 75 5.60 -14.00 -10.14
CA ILE A 75 4.26 -14.08 -9.55
C ILE A 75 4.28 -13.79 -8.05
N GLY A 76 5.27 -14.33 -7.32
CA GLY A 76 5.49 -14.01 -5.92
C GLY A 76 5.77 -12.54 -5.69
N GLY A 77 6.55 -11.92 -6.58
CA GLY A 77 6.79 -10.48 -6.60
C GLY A 77 5.51 -9.67 -6.83
N LEU A 78 4.70 -10.04 -7.81
CA LEU A 78 3.40 -9.41 -8.07
C LEU A 78 2.46 -9.49 -6.86
N VAL A 79 2.40 -10.65 -6.22
CA VAL A 79 1.63 -10.86 -4.97
C VAL A 79 2.16 -9.94 -3.86
N GLY A 80 3.47 -9.82 -3.69
CA GLY A 80 4.08 -8.91 -2.71
C GLY A 80 3.77 -7.44 -2.97
N ILE A 81 3.80 -7.01 -4.24
CA ILE A 81 3.45 -5.65 -4.65
C ILE A 81 1.95 -5.37 -4.43
N GLY A 82 1.08 -6.32 -4.77
CA GLY A 82 -0.35 -6.24 -4.48
C GLY A 82 -0.61 -6.14 -2.97
N ASN A 83 0.18 -6.88 -2.17
CA ASN A 83 0.15 -6.78 -0.72
C ASN A 83 0.47 -5.36 -0.24
N LEU A 84 1.56 -4.75 -0.71
CA LEU A 84 1.93 -3.36 -0.39
C LEU A 84 0.78 -2.38 -0.64
N LYS A 85 0.16 -2.45 -1.83
CA LYS A 85 -0.96 -1.57 -2.17
C LYS A 85 -2.13 -1.71 -1.19
N GLY A 86 -2.40 -2.94 -0.77
CA GLY A 86 -3.40 -3.21 0.28
C GLY A 86 -3.01 -2.62 1.64
N ILE A 87 -1.72 -2.62 2.01
CA ILE A 87 -1.26 -2.02 3.28
C ILE A 87 -1.49 -0.52 3.23
N VAL A 88 -1.02 0.14 2.17
CA VAL A 88 -1.15 1.59 1.98
C VAL A 88 -2.62 1.99 2.06
N TRP A 89 -3.50 1.31 1.33
CA TRP A 89 -4.92 1.63 1.33
C TRP A 89 -5.57 1.45 2.71
N SER A 90 -5.25 0.35 3.41
CA SER A 90 -5.74 0.14 4.77
C SER A 90 -5.23 1.21 5.73
N VAL A 91 -3.94 1.56 5.70
CA VAL A 91 -3.38 2.59 6.60
C VAL A 91 -4.00 3.96 6.32
N THR A 92 -4.10 4.38 5.06
CA THR A 92 -4.70 5.67 4.70
C THR A 92 -6.15 5.77 5.15
N ALA A 93 -6.93 4.70 4.99
CA ALA A 93 -8.32 4.71 5.40
C ALA A 93 -8.49 4.59 6.93
N LEU A 94 -7.53 4.00 7.67
CA LEU A 94 -7.51 3.93 9.14
C LEU A 94 -7.34 5.31 9.79
N LEU A 95 -6.56 6.19 9.17
CA LEU A 95 -6.30 7.53 9.66
C LEU A 95 -7.52 8.47 9.50
N GLY A 96 -8.54 8.08 8.72
CA GLY A 96 -9.68 8.95 8.38
C GLY A 96 -11.02 8.62 9.06
N ALA A 97 -11.23 7.43 9.62
CA ALA A 97 -12.57 7.03 10.11
C ALA A 97 -12.55 5.98 11.24
N GLY A 98 -13.10 6.35 12.41
CA GLY A 98 -13.16 5.49 13.60
C GLY A 98 -13.92 4.17 13.43
N GLN A 99 -15.01 4.14 12.64
CA GLN A 99 -15.75 2.90 12.33
C GLN A 99 -15.13 2.05 11.21
N ALA A 100 -14.17 2.60 10.46
CA ALA A 100 -13.52 1.87 9.37
C ALA A 100 -12.45 0.88 9.89
N ARG A 101 -12.02 1.03 11.15
CA ARG A 101 -10.95 0.23 11.76
C ARG A 101 -11.21 -1.27 11.79
N ALA A 102 -12.40 -1.69 12.21
CA ALA A 102 -12.79 -3.11 12.24
C ALA A 102 -12.98 -3.70 10.83
N LYS A 103 -13.65 -2.96 9.94
CA LYS A 103 -13.82 -3.38 8.53
C LYS A 103 -12.49 -3.55 7.81
N MET A 104 -11.49 -2.69 8.10
CA MET A 104 -10.17 -2.79 7.49
C MET A 104 -9.29 -3.88 8.07
N MET A 105 -9.41 -4.19 9.36
CA MET A 105 -8.75 -5.36 9.95
C MET A 105 -9.26 -6.65 9.29
N ILE A 106 -10.58 -6.75 9.08
CA ILE A 106 -11.21 -7.85 8.34
C ILE A 106 -10.75 -7.89 6.88
N LEU A 107 -10.65 -6.74 6.21
CA LEU A 107 -10.14 -6.64 4.83
C LEU A 107 -8.67 -7.05 4.72
N GLY A 108 -7.85 -6.71 5.72
CA GLY A 108 -6.46 -7.14 5.84
C GLY A 108 -6.31 -8.66 6.02
N MET A 109 -7.18 -9.26 6.85
CA MET A 109 -7.27 -10.72 6.99
C MET A 109 -7.74 -11.38 5.69
N PHE A 110 -8.77 -10.82 5.03
CA PHE A 110 -9.26 -11.31 3.74
C PHE A 110 -8.18 -11.24 2.65
N ARG A 111 -7.35 -10.19 2.64
CA ARG A 111 -6.19 -10.09 1.73
C ARG A 111 -5.18 -11.20 1.97
N LEU A 112 -4.84 -11.48 3.23
CA LEU A 112 -3.96 -12.61 3.58
C LEU A 112 -4.57 -13.94 3.12
N LEU A 113 -5.89 -14.09 3.29
CA LEU A 113 -6.64 -15.27 2.88
C LEU A 113 -6.62 -15.45 1.36
N VAL A 114 -6.89 -14.39 0.58
CA VAL A 114 -6.82 -14.41 -0.89
C VAL A 114 -5.41 -14.71 -1.37
N ILE A 115 -4.39 -14.07 -0.78
CA ILE A 115 -3.00 -14.34 -1.12
C ILE A 115 -2.69 -15.82 -0.85
N SER A 116 -2.93 -16.31 0.37
CA SER A 116 -2.70 -17.70 0.73
C SER A 116 -3.49 -18.68 -0.13
N SER A 117 -4.74 -18.40 -0.47
CA SER A 117 -5.56 -19.21 -1.37
C SER A 117 -4.96 -19.27 -2.78
N VAL A 118 -4.52 -18.13 -3.32
CA VAL A 118 -3.82 -18.10 -4.62
C VAL A 118 -2.52 -18.91 -4.55
N LEU A 119 -1.76 -18.81 -3.46
CA LEU A 119 -0.52 -19.58 -3.29
C LEU A 119 -0.80 -21.09 -3.22
N ILE A 120 -1.83 -21.50 -2.48
CA ILE A 120 -2.25 -22.89 -2.35
C ILE A 120 -2.74 -23.44 -3.68
N ILE A 121 -3.58 -22.70 -4.40
CA ILE A 121 -4.08 -23.12 -5.73
C ILE A 121 -2.91 -23.29 -6.70
N LEU A 122 -2.02 -22.29 -6.80
CA LEU A 122 -0.85 -22.35 -7.68
C LEU A 122 0.11 -23.49 -7.34
N ALA A 123 0.24 -23.84 -6.06
CA ALA A 123 1.02 -24.98 -5.59
C ALA A 123 0.37 -26.32 -5.93
N ILE A 124 -0.95 -26.46 -5.76
CA ILE A 124 -1.70 -27.69 -6.05
C ILE A 124 -1.67 -28.03 -7.55
N PHE A 125 -1.84 -27.03 -8.42
CA PHE A 125 -1.78 -27.24 -9.86
C PHE A 125 -0.34 -27.52 -10.36
N GLY A 126 0.66 -27.43 -9.49
CA GLY A 126 2.07 -27.68 -9.80
C GLY A 126 2.69 -26.68 -10.78
N ILE A 127 1.89 -25.82 -11.43
CA ILE A 127 2.32 -24.84 -12.44
C ILE A 127 3.48 -24.00 -11.90
N ILE A 128 3.48 -23.72 -10.60
CA ILE A 128 4.34 -22.73 -9.96
C ILE A 128 5.09 -23.39 -8.80
N LYS A 129 6.43 -23.32 -8.79
CA LYS A 129 7.23 -23.78 -7.65
C LYS A 129 7.03 -22.85 -6.45
N ALA A 130 6.55 -23.40 -5.33
CA ALA A 130 6.32 -22.65 -4.09
C ALA A 130 7.58 -21.89 -3.62
N TYR A 131 8.76 -22.50 -3.74
CA TYR A 131 10.03 -21.86 -3.38
C TYR A 131 10.33 -20.60 -4.18
N GLY A 132 10.11 -20.62 -5.50
CA GLY A 132 10.35 -19.43 -6.33
C GLY A 132 9.36 -18.32 -6.01
N LEU A 133 8.11 -18.70 -5.71
CA LEU A 133 7.09 -17.75 -5.31
C LEU A 133 7.41 -17.09 -3.97
N LEU A 134 7.88 -17.88 -3.00
CA LEU A 134 8.33 -17.37 -1.72
C LEU A 134 9.54 -16.44 -1.88
N ALA A 135 10.48 -16.78 -2.76
CA ALA A 135 11.64 -15.94 -3.06
C ALA A 135 11.24 -14.57 -3.63
N GLY A 136 10.36 -14.56 -4.64
CA GLY A 136 9.84 -13.32 -5.23
C GLY A 136 9.10 -12.44 -4.23
N PHE A 137 8.24 -13.04 -3.40
CA PHE A 137 7.55 -12.33 -2.33
C PHE A 137 8.54 -11.73 -1.31
N THR A 138 9.55 -12.51 -0.91
CA THR A 138 10.57 -12.11 0.06
C THR A 138 11.41 -10.94 -0.43
N ILE A 139 11.78 -10.91 -1.72
CA ILE A 139 12.52 -9.79 -2.32
C ILE A 139 11.74 -8.48 -2.13
N VAL A 140 10.45 -8.47 -2.46
CA VAL A 140 9.59 -7.29 -2.30
C VAL A 140 9.42 -6.94 -0.82
N PHE A 141 9.25 -7.94 0.04
CA PHE A 141 9.12 -7.75 1.48
C PHE A 141 10.37 -7.08 2.09
N ILE A 142 11.58 -7.53 1.73
CA ILE A 142 12.83 -6.93 2.23
C ILE A 142 12.95 -5.47 1.79
N ILE A 143 12.62 -5.17 0.52
CA ILE A 143 12.63 -3.79 0.00
C ILE A 143 11.63 -2.93 0.79
N MET A 144 10.44 -3.45 1.05
CA MET A 144 9.41 -2.77 1.82
C MET A 144 9.87 -2.45 3.24
N VAL A 145 10.44 -3.44 3.95
CA VAL A 145 10.96 -3.25 5.32
C VAL A 145 12.10 -2.23 5.31
N LYS A 146 13.04 -2.34 4.36
CA LYS A 146 14.16 -1.41 4.23
C LYS A 146 13.69 0.03 4.04
N GLU A 147 12.80 0.29 3.09
CA GLU A 147 12.29 1.64 2.84
C GLU A 147 11.43 2.15 4.01
N GLY A 148 10.65 1.28 4.65
CA GLY A 148 9.88 1.63 5.86
C GLY A 148 10.76 2.03 7.03
N LEU A 149 11.85 1.29 7.28
CA LEU A 149 12.84 1.64 8.32
C LEU A 149 13.60 2.93 7.98
N LEU A 150 13.94 3.14 6.71
CA LEU A 150 14.58 4.38 6.26
C LEU A 150 13.67 5.59 6.40
N ALA A 151 12.36 5.43 6.20
CA ALA A 151 11.38 6.49 6.45
C ALA A 151 11.29 6.82 7.94
N ALA A 152 11.13 5.80 8.80
CA ALA A 152 11.08 5.97 10.26
C ALA A 152 12.34 6.64 10.83
N LYS A 153 13.53 6.36 10.25
CA LYS A 153 14.78 7.01 10.67
C LYS A 153 14.88 8.49 10.25
N ARG A 154 14.17 8.93 9.21
CA ARG A 154 14.21 10.33 8.75
C ARG A 154 13.26 11.23 9.55
N GLU A 155 12.29 10.63 10.22
CA GLU A 155 11.31 11.33 11.07
C GLU A 155 11.80 11.52 12.52
N ASN A 156 12.93 10.88 12.88
CA ASN A 156 13.57 10.92 14.20
C ASN A 156 14.91 11.66 14.14
#